data_AF-A0A3E0HVS5-F1
#
_entry.id   AF-A0A3E0HVS5-F1
#
_cell.length_a   1.000
_cell.length_b   1.000
_cell.length_c   1.000
_cell.angle_alpha   90.00
_cell.angle_beta   90.00
_cell.angle_gamma   90.00
#
_symmetry.space_group_name_H-M   'P 1'
#
loop_
_entity.id
_entity.type
_entity.pdbx_description
1 polymer ?
#
loop_
_entity_poly.entity_id
_entity_poly.type
_entity_poly.pdbx_seq_one_letter_code
_entity_poly.pdbx_strand_id
1 'polypeptide(L)'
;METFNKEEQYIRAQKRVDEIKKFYKHLVVYILINLVFIGRRIYKDIVYRDESVMEAFLDLHNYNLFFWWGVIVFLHGFSVFAKEKFFSKKWEERKIKEYMNK
;
A
#
# COMPACT_ATOMS: atom_id res chain seq x y z
N MET A 1 -17.15 9.66 -33.41
CA MET A 1 -17.04 10.15 -32.02
C MET A 1 -17.16 9.02 -30.98
N GLU A 2 -17.86 7.91 -31.24
CA GLU A 2 -17.97 6.80 -30.28
C GLU A 2 -16.68 5.97 -30.09
N THR A 3 -15.84 5.84 -31.13
CA THR A 3 -14.59 5.06 -31.08
C THR A 3 -13.53 5.68 -30.18
N PHE A 4 -13.36 7.01 -30.24
CA PHE A 4 -12.47 7.78 -29.36
C PHE A 4 -12.78 7.55 -27.88
N ASN A 5 -14.07 7.45 -27.52
CA ASN A 5 -14.48 7.23 -26.14
C ASN A 5 -14.12 5.81 -25.64
N LYS A 6 -14.19 4.79 -26.51
CA LYS A 6 -13.82 3.41 -26.15
C LYS A 6 -12.31 3.24 -25.98
N GLU A 7 -11.51 3.84 -26.85
CA GLU A 7 -10.04 3.83 -26.72
C GLU A 7 -9.57 4.55 -25.45
N GLU A 8 -10.13 5.72 -25.14
CA GLU A 8 -9.80 6.44 -23.91
C GLU A 8 -10.17 5.66 -22.63
N GLN A 9 -11.34 5.01 -22.63
CA GLN A 9 -11.75 4.14 -21.52
C GLN A 9 -10.82 2.95 -21.37
N TYR A 10 -10.43 2.32 -22.49
CA TYR A 10 -9.50 1.20 -22.50
C TYR A 10 -8.12 1.60 -21.96
N ILE A 11 -7.54 2.71 -22.44
CA ILE A 11 -6.24 3.22 -21.96
C ILE A 11 -6.29 3.53 -20.46
N ARG A 12 -7.41 4.07 -19.97
CA ARG A 12 -7.60 4.37 -18.55
C ARG A 12 -7.65 3.10 -17.70
N ALA A 13 -8.40 2.08 -18.15
CA ALA A 13 -8.44 0.77 -17.52
C ALA A 13 -7.08 0.05 -17.56
N GLN A 14 -6.33 0.19 -18.65
CA GLN A 14 -4.98 -0.39 -18.77
C GLN A 14 -4.00 0.25 -17.77
N LYS A 15 -3.95 1.59 -17.71
CA LYS A 15 -3.14 2.31 -16.72
C LYS A 15 -3.51 1.90 -15.29
N ARG A 16 -4.79 1.66 -15.04
CA ARG A 16 -5.31 1.22 -13.75
C ARG A 16 -4.75 -0.15 -13.34
N VAL A 17 -4.82 -1.12 -14.25
CA VAL A 17 -4.25 -2.46 -14.04
C VAL A 17 -2.75 -2.37 -13.78
N ASP A 18 -2.03 -1.50 -14.48
CA ASP A 18 -0.59 -1.32 -14.30
C ASP A 18 -0.24 -0.70 -12.94
N GLU A 19 -1.00 0.30 -12.47
CA GLU A 19 -0.84 0.87 -11.12
C GLU A 19 -1.06 -0.21 -10.03
N ILE A 20 -2.10 -1.03 -10.17
CA ILE A 20 -2.41 -2.13 -9.23
C ILE A 20 -1.28 -3.18 -9.25
N LYS A 21 -0.80 -3.57 -10.43
CA LYS A 21 0.34 -4.50 -10.55
C LYS A 21 1.61 -3.95 -9.88
N LYS A 22 1.90 -2.66 -10.04
CA LYS A 22 3.05 -2.02 -9.38
C LYS A 22 2.91 -2.02 -7.87
N PHE A 23 1.70 -1.74 -7.36
CA PHE A 23 1.41 -1.83 -5.93
C PHE A 23 1.63 -3.24 -5.39
N TYR A 24 1.12 -4.29 -6.05
CA TYR A 24 1.34 -5.67 -5.62
C TYR A 24 2.81 -6.07 -5.61
N LYS A 25 3.59 -5.65 -6.62
CA LYS A 25 5.05 -5.86 -6.60
C LYS A 25 5.69 -5.23 -5.36
N HIS A 26 5.34 -4.00 -5.03
CA HIS A 26 5.86 -3.31 -3.86
C HIS A 26 5.42 -3.99 -2.55
N LEU A 27 4.15 -4.39 -2.45
CA LEU A 27 3.60 -5.10 -1.29
C LEU A 27 4.28 -6.46 -1.08
N VAL A 28 4.51 -7.23 -2.14
CA VAL A 28 5.21 -8.53 -2.06
C VAL A 28 6.64 -8.33 -1.59
N VAL A 29 7.38 -7.36 -2.14
CA VAL A 29 8.74 -7.05 -1.70
C VAL A 29 8.75 -6.63 -0.23
N TYR A 30 7.80 -5.79 0.19
CA TYR A 30 7.63 -5.42 1.60
C TYR A 30 7.43 -6.66 2.48
N ILE A 31 6.49 -7.55 2.16
CA ILE A 31 6.23 -8.77 2.93
C ILE A 31 7.47 -9.66 3.00
N LEU A 32 8.14 -9.93 1.88
CA LEU A 32 9.32 -10.79 1.83
C LEU A 32 10.46 -10.24 2.70
N ILE A 33 10.74 -8.94 2.61
CA ILE A 33 11.77 -8.29 3.42
C ILE A 33 11.41 -8.42 4.91
N ASN A 34 10.16 -8.11 5.29
CA ASN A 34 9.70 -8.23 6.67
C ASN A 34 9.86 -9.66 7.20
N LEU A 35 9.49 -10.69 6.42
CA LEU A 35 9.64 -12.09 6.81
C LEU A 35 11.10 -12.48 7.03
N VAL A 36 12.01 -12.06 6.14
CA VAL A 36 13.45 -12.33 6.29
C VAL A 36 14.01 -11.66 7.54
N PHE A 37 13.64 -10.40 7.81
CA PHE A 37 14.10 -9.68 8.99
C PHE A 37 13.58 -10.30 10.29
N ILE A 38 12.29 -10.65 10.34
CA ILE A 38 11.67 -11.33 11.49
C ILE A 38 12.35 -12.69 11.71
N GLY A 39 12.51 -13.49 10.65
CA GLY A 39 13.17 -14.79 10.73
C GLY A 39 14.62 -14.71 11.22
N ARG A 40 15.41 -13.75 10.71
CA ARG A 40 16.79 -13.52 11.19
C ARG A 40 16.84 -13.10 12.65
N ARG A 41 15.87 -12.31 13.10
CA ARG A 41 15.81 -11.80 14.48
C ARG A 41 15.44 -12.91 15.46
N ILE A 42 14.39 -13.67 15.16
CA ILE A 42 14.01 -14.87 15.92
C ILE A 42 15.19 -15.84 16.03
N TYR A 43 15.89 -16.11 14.92
CA TYR A 43 17.09 -16.95 14.94
C TYR A 43 18.15 -16.39 15.90
N LYS A 44 18.39 -15.07 15.89
CA LYS A 44 19.36 -14.43 16.79
C LYS A 44 18.92 -14.51 18.26
N ASP A 45 17.65 -14.28 18.55
CA ASP A 45 17.15 -14.23 19.93
C ASP A 45 17.18 -15.63 20.58
N ILE A 46 16.85 -16.68 19.80
CA ILE A 46 16.99 -18.08 20.24
C ILE A 46 18.47 -18.44 20.48
N VAL A 47 19.38 -18.07 19.57
CA VAL A 47 20.78 -18.52 19.62
C VAL A 47 21.59 -17.77 20.69
N TYR A 48 21.31 -16.49 20.93
CA TYR A 48 22.17 -15.65 21.77
C TYR A 48 21.54 -15.24 23.11
N ARG A 49 20.25 -15.48 23.31
CA ARG A 49 19.51 -14.93 24.46
C ARG A 49 18.72 -15.96 25.27
N ASP A 50 18.65 -17.21 24.83
CA ASP A 50 17.81 -18.27 25.45
C ASP A 50 16.32 -17.86 25.59
N GLU A 51 15.87 -16.86 24.84
CA GLU A 51 14.48 -16.39 24.84
C GLU A 51 13.60 -17.38 24.07
N SER A 52 12.36 -17.59 24.56
CA SER A 52 11.42 -18.45 23.83
C SER A 52 11.00 -17.79 22.51
N VAL A 53 10.67 -18.61 21.50
CA VAL A 53 10.21 -18.14 20.18
C VAL A 53 9.01 -17.18 20.30
N MET A 54 8.19 -17.35 21.34
CA MET A 54 7.01 -16.53 21.58
C MET A 54 7.36 -15.14 22.15
N GLU A 55 8.38 -15.05 23.00
CA GLU A 55 8.81 -13.78 23.62
C GLU A 55 9.50 -12.89 22.59
N ALA A 56 10.42 -13.46 21.78
CA ALA A 56 11.08 -12.75 20.69
C ALA A 56 10.08 -12.24 19.62
N PHE A 57 8.99 -12.98 19.39
CA PHE A 57 7.94 -12.58 18.45
C PHE A 57 7.03 -11.48 19.01
N LEU A 58 6.74 -11.47 20.31
CA LEU A 58 5.82 -10.51 20.92
C LEU A 58 6.47 -9.18 21.32
N ASP A 59 7.80 -9.07 21.24
CA ASP A 59 8.50 -7.80 21.52
C ASP A 59 8.14 -6.72 20.49
N LEU A 60 7.20 -5.85 20.90
CA LEU A 60 6.67 -4.73 20.13
C LEU A 60 7.74 -3.74 19.68
N HIS A 61 8.85 -3.64 20.40
CA HIS A 61 9.94 -2.71 20.07
C HIS A 61 10.60 -3.08 18.73
N ASN A 62 10.51 -4.36 18.34
CA ASN A 62 11.05 -4.88 17.09
C ASN A 62 10.22 -4.47 15.88
N TYR A 63 8.98 -4.00 16.08
CA TYR A 63 8.04 -3.67 15.01
C TYR A 63 7.95 -2.18 14.67
N ASN A 64 8.57 -1.28 15.44
CA ASN A 64 8.49 0.16 15.18
C ASN A 64 8.97 0.55 13.78
N LEU A 65 10.07 -0.03 13.29
CA LEU A 65 10.56 0.24 11.95
C LEU A 65 9.59 -0.29 10.87
N PHE A 66 9.03 -1.48 11.10
CA PHE A 66 8.08 -2.12 10.19
C PHE A 66 6.73 -1.40 10.18
N PHE A 67 6.30 -0.86 11.31
CA PHE A 67 5.08 -0.08 11.43
C PHE A 67 5.11 1.14 10.52
N TRP A 68 6.17 1.96 10.58
CA TRP A 68 6.29 3.15 9.74
C TRP A 68 6.38 2.83 8.25
N TRP A 69 7.09 1.75 7.88
CA TRP A 69 7.11 1.28 6.50
C TRP A 69 5.75 0.74 6.04
N GLY A 70 5.03 0.05 6.93
CA GLY A 70 3.66 -0.40 6.72
C GLY A 70 2.70 0.76 6.45
N VAL A 71 2.87 1.90 7.14
CA VAL A 71 2.10 3.12 6.88
C VAL A 71 2.34 3.63 5.46
N ILE A 72 3.58 3.63 4.97
CA ILE A 72 3.91 4.06 3.58
C ILE A 72 3.23 3.14 2.56
N VAL A 73 3.32 1.82 2.75
CA VAL A 73 2.67 0.83 1.88
C VAL A 73 1.15 1.00 1.93
N PHE A 74 0.58 1.21 3.11
CA PHE A 74 -0.85 1.45 3.29
C PHE A 74 -1.32 2.71 2.57
N LEU A 75 -0.59 3.84 2.70
CA LEU A 75 -0.91 5.08 2.00
C LEU A 75 -0.78 4.93 0.48
N HIS A 76 0.21 4.18 0.00
CA HIS A 76 0.34 3.88 -1.44
C HIS A 76 -0.84 3.01 -1.92
N GLY A 77 -1.23 1.99 -1.15
CA GLY A 77 -2.41 1.18 -1.44
C GLY A 77 -3.68 2.01 -1.46
N PHE A 78 -3.86 2.88 -0.46
CA PHE A 78 -4.98 3.82 -0.40
C PHE A 78 -4.96 4.75 -1.62
N SER A 79 -3.82 5.32 -1.99
CA SER A 79 -3.69 6.16 -3.20
C SER A 79 -4.08 5.41 -4.46
N VAL A 80 -3.64 4.16 -4.63
CA VAL A 80 -4.03 3.32 -5.76
C VAL A 80 -5.53 3.05 -5.68
N PHE A 81 -6.06 2.40 -4.65
CA PHE A 81 -7.46 1.95 -4.64
C PHE A 81 -8.49 3.07 -4.46
N ALA A 82 -8.18 4.16 -3.75
CA ALA A 82 -9.11 5.25 -3.45
C ALA A 82 -9.25 6.28 -4.58
N LYS A 83 -8.28 6.36 -5.51
CA LYS A 83 -8.30 7.34 -6.64
C LYS A 83 -9.61 7.33 -7.43
N GLU A 84 -10.19 6.15 -7.65
CA GLU A 84 -11.41 5.98 -8.45
C GLU A 84 -12.70 6.15 -7.65
N LYS A 85 -12.70 5.80 -6.36
CA LYS A 85 -13.91 5.82 -5.52
C LYS A 85 -14.09 7.13 -4.76
N PHE A 86 -13.00 7.75 -4.29
CA PHE A 86 -13.02 8.98 -3.51
C PHE A 86 -12.64 10.23 -4.32
N PHE A 87 -11.73 10.12 -5.29
CA PHE A 87 -11.29 11.23 -6.16
C PHE A 87 -11.85 11.12 -7.60
N SER A 88 -13.04 10.53 -7.76
CA SER A 88 -13.68 10.50 -9.08
C SER A 88 -14.07 11.92 -9.53
N LYS A 89 -14.30 12.13 -10.84
CA LYS A 89 -14.80 13.39 -11.40
C LYS A 89 -15.94 14.03 -10.59
N LYS A 90 -16.82 13.21 -9.98
CA LYS A 90 -17.91 13.70 -9.12
C LYS A 90 -17.41 14.43 -7.87
N TRP A 91 -16.31 13.99 -7.27
CA TRP A 91 -15.70 14.66 -6.12
C TRP A 91 -15.09 16.00 -6.53
N GLU A 92 -14.39 16.03 -7.67
CA GLU A 92 -13.80 17.26 -8.22
C GLU A 92 -14.90 18.27 -8.58
N GLU A 93 -15.95 17.85 -9.29
CA GLU A 93 -17.10 18.70 -9.63
C GLU A 93 -17.79 19.26 -8.39
N ARG A 94 -17.96 18.46 -7.33
CA ARG A 94 -18.51 18.93 -6.05
C ARG A 94 -17.62 20.00 -5.42
N LYS A 95 -16.31 19.80 -5.41
CA LYS A 95 -15.36 20.77 -4.83
C LYS A 95 -15.32 22.06 -5.61
N ILE A 96 -15.30 22.01 -6.95
CA ILE A 96 -15.37 23.22 -7.79
C ILE A 96 -16.65 24.00 -7.50
N LYS A 97 -17.79 23.32 -7.36
CA LYS A 97 -19.06 23.96 -7.00
C LYS A 97 -19.06 24.58 -5.60
N GLU A 98 -18.40 23.94 -4.62
CA GLU A 98 -18.22 24.52 -3.27
C GLU A 98 -17.36 25.80 -3.29
N TYR A 99 -16.32 25.87 -4.13
CA TYR A 99 -15.47 27.06 -4.25
C TYR A 99 -16.08 28.18 -5.08
N MET A 100 -16.95 27.88 -6.06
CA MET A 100 -17.67 28.91 -6.84
C MET A 100 -18.87 29.50 -6.10
N ASN A 101 -19.45 28.78 -5.14
CA ASN A 101 -20.57 29.24 -4.32
C ASN A 101 -20.12 29.84 -2.97
N LYS A 102 -18.81 30.04 -2.78
CA LYS A 102 -18.20 30.80 -1.70
C LYS A 102 -17.64 32.10 -2.26
#